data_AF-A0A954P633-F1
#
_entry.id   AF-A0A954P633-F1
#
_cell.length_a   1.000
_cell.length_b   1.000
_cell.length_c   1.000
_cell.angle_alpha   90.00
_cell.angle_beta   90.00
_cell.angle_gamma   90.00
#
_symmetry.space_group_name_H-M   'P 1'
#
loop_
_entity.id
_entity.type
_entity.pdbx_description
1 polymer ?
#
loop_
_entity_poly.entity_id
_entity_poly.type
_entity_poly.pdbx_seq_one_letter_code
_entity_poly.pdbx_strand_id
1 'polypeptide(L)'
;LDGIFSKPVPLTDLLDPARRGRLAEDLPTFGTRMQLLIDSQPVLHPERHSGTLRQVLKWYCEDEAAAGFFPPWHYLLNDLLRYHRALAIRYQWSWRDDLSRWRLLKVKEAHSRLLNIAGLLLLLGRFSSQLAESPVAADQAGNALDSLEDRLRLTPLERVTGTLAGTAPSRAARVLAAAGQLSGWLADPAWVKELTAGSGPELAASPLLDTARTAGRQIRAEVAGFLRDQQGSWPEEFLDAVML
;
A
#
# COMPACT_ATOMS: atom_id res chain seq x y z
N LEU A 1 20.03 -8.94 -8.54
CA LEU A 1 18.97 -8.25 -7.79
C LEU A 1 17.65 -8.56 -8.48
N ASP A 2 16.91 -9.56 -7.99
CA ASP A 2 15.59 -9.88 -8.54
C ASP A 2 14.53 -8.98 -7.88
N GLY A 3 14.33 -7.80 -8.48
CA GLY A 3 13.24 -6.89 -8.14
C GLY A 3 11.96 -7.22 -8.91
N ILE A 4 10.79 -6.77 -8.44
CA ILE A 4 9.52 -6.98 -9.15
C ILE A 4 9.56 -6.39 -10.58
N PHE A 5 10.27 -5.28 -10.77
CA PHE A 5 10.47 -4.66 -12.08
C PHE A 5 11.76 -5.10 -12.79
N SER A 6 12.43 -6.19 -12.35
CA SER A 6 13.64 -6.66 -13.03
C SER A 6 13.36 -7.27 -14.41
N LYS A 7 12.10 -7.62 -14.67
CA LYS A 7 11.63 -8.10 -15.97
C LYS A 7 10.42 -7.25 -16.41
N PRO A 8 10.35 -6.86 -17.68
CA PRO A 8 9.17 -6.16 -18.19
C PRO A 8 7.97 -7.10 -18.17
N VAL A 9 6.82 -6.60 -17.70
CA VAL A 9 5.52 -7.27 -17.80
C VAL A 9 4.69 -6.53 -18.84
N PRO A 10 4.22 -7.20 -19.91
CA PRO A 10 3.36 -6.59 -20.91
C PRO A 10 2.07 -6.05 -20.30
N LEU A 11 1.56 -4.94 -20.84
CA LEU A 11 0.27 -4.39 -20.40
C LEU A 11 -0.88 -5.39 -20.61
N THR A 12 -0.82 -6.19 -21.67
CA THR A 12 -1.78 -7.27 -21.94
C THR A 12 -1.87 -8.28 -20.82
N ASP A 13 -0.75 -8.59 -20.17
CA ASP A 13 -0.70 -9.55 -19.06
C ASP A 13 -1.25 -8.93 -17.78
N LEU A 14 -0.94 -7.64 -17.55
CA LEU A 14 -1.48 -6.90 -16.39
C LEU A 14 -3.01 -6.79 -16.42
N LEU A 15 -3.58 -6.71 -17.63
CA LEU A 15 -5.01 -6.49 -17.88
C LEU A 15 -5.76 -7.77 -18.31
N ASP A 16 -5.12 -8.94 -18.26
CA ASP A 16 -5.75 -10.21 -18.67
C ASP A 16 -6.93 -10.55 -17.75
N PRO A 17 -8.19 -10.51 -18.24
CA PRO A 17 -9.37 -10.80 -17.43
C PRO A 17 -9.34 -12.22 -16.87
N ALA A 18 -8.70 -13.17 -17.57
CA ALA A 18 -8.60 -14.54 -17.11
C ALA A 18 -7.78 -14.66 -15.82
N ARG A 19 -6.91 -13.69 -15.50
CA ARG A 19 -6.09 -13.70 -14.26
C ARG A 19 -6.80 -13.09 -13.06
N ARG A 20 -7.92 -12.38 -13.25
CA ARG A 20 -8.67 -11.72 -12.18
C ARG A 20 -9.12 -12.74 -11.12
N GLY A 21 -8.80 -12.47 -9.85
CA GLY A 21 -9.19 -13.32 -8.72
C GLY A 21 -8.55 -14.71 -8.68
N ARG A 22 -7.58 -15.04 -9.55
CA ARG A 22 -6.94 -16.37 -9.53
C ARG A 22 -6.00 -16.51 -8.34
N LEU A 23 -6.11 -17.64 -7.63
CA LEU A 23 -5.17 -18.01 -6.56
C LEU A 23 -3.75 -18.28 -7.10
N ALA A 24 -3.65 -18.89 -8.28
CA ALA A 24 -2.38 -19.27 -8.91
C ALA A 24 -1.93 -18.28 -10.01
N GLU A 25 -2.23 -17.00 -9.83
CA GLU A 25 -1.66 -15.94 -10.68
C GLU A 25 -0.12 -15.90 -10.52
N ASP A 26 0.59 -15.62 -11.61
CA ASP A 26 2.04 -15.56 -11.57
C ASP A 26 2.54 -14.35 -10.75
N LEU A 27 3.58 -14.58 -9.96
CA LEU A 27 4.14 -13.57 -9.05
C LEU A 27 4.62 -12.30 -9.75
N PRO A 28 5.30 -12.35 -10.92
CA PRO A 28 5.73 -11.13 -11.61
C PRO A 28 4.57 -10.22 -12.00
N THR A 29 3.51 -10.76 -12.59
CA THR A 29 2.35 -9.97 -13.04
C THR A 29 1.60 -9.40 -11.84
N PHE A 30 1.25 -10.24 -10.87
CA PHE A 30 0.55 -9.79 -9.66
C PHE A 30 1.36 -8.75 -8.88
N GLY A 31 2.65 -9.01 -8.66
CA GLY A 31 3.54 -8.10 -7.96
C GLY A 31 3.72 -6.77 -8.68
N THR A 32 3.82 -6.79 -10.01
CA THR A 32 3.93 -5.58 -10.84
C THR A 32 2.66 -4.75 -10.76
N ARG A 33 1.49 -5.36 -10.88
CA ARG A 33 0.19 -4.67 -10.76
C ARG A 33 0.05 -3.97 -9.40
N MET A 34 0.41 -4.66 -8.31
CA MET A 34 0.38 -4.07 -6.97
C MET A 34 1.39 -2.94 -6.79
N GLN A 35 2.64 -3.13 -7.22
CA GLN A 35 3.68 -2.10 -7.12
C GLN A 35 3.37 -0.86 -7.96
N LEU A 36 2.74 -1.04 -9.12
CA LEU A 36 2.22 0.08 -9.91
C LEU A 36 1.31 0.97 -9.07
N LEU A 37 0.34 0.37 -8.37
CA LEU A 37 -0.65 1.13 -7.59
C LEU A 37 -0.09 1.72 -6.30
N ILE A 38 0.83 1.03 -5.61
CA ILE A 38 1.22 1.43 -4.24
C ILE A 38 2.53 2.24 -4.15
N ASP A 39 3.41 2.21 -5.16
CA ASP A 39 4.78 2.77 -5.02
C ASP A 39 5.42 3.25 -6.34
N SER A 40 4.75 3.15 -7.48
CA SER A 40 5.39 3.49 -8.76
C SER A 40 5.33 4.98 -9.06
N GLN A 41 6.42 5.50 -9.63
CA GLN A 41 6.55 6.86 -10.13
C GLN A 41 7.22 6.82 -11.51
N PRO A 42 6.72 7.57 -12.51
CA PRO A 42 7.30 7.56 -13.84
C PRO A 42 8.62 8.31 -13.87
N VAL A 43 9.65 7.70 -14.45
CA VAL A 43 10.90 8.41 -14.81
C VAL A 43 10.78 9.02 -16.20
N LEU A 44 10.09 8.33 -17.11
CA LEU A 44 9.84 8.74 -18.48
C LEU A 44 8.36 8.55 -18.79
N HIS A 45 7.83 9.36 -19.70
CA HIS A 45 6.46 9.24 -20.22
C HIS A 45 5.38 9.19 -19.12
N PRO A 46 5.29 10.22 -18.25
CA PRO A 46 4.29 10.27 -17.18
C PRO A 46 2.86 10.07 -17.70
N GLU A 47 2.56 10.51 -18.92
CA GLU A 47 1.28 10.29 -19.59
C GLU A 47 0.97 8.81 -19.84
N ARG A 48 1.97 8.01 -20.25
CA ARG A 48 1.79 6.56 -20.47
C ARG A 48 1.61 5.83 -19.16
N HIS A 49 2.39 6.21 -18.14
CA HIS A 49 2.26 5.66 -16.79
C HIS A 49 0.87 5.93 -16.21
N SER A 50 0.37 7.17 -16.32
CA SER A 50 -0.98 7.55 -15.91
C SER A 50 -2.04 6.71 -16.64
N GLY A 51 -1.91 6.59 -17.97
CA GLY A 51 -2.80 5.74 -18.77
C GLY A 51 -2.75 4.26 -18.38
N THR A 52 -1.59 3.74 -17.97
CA THR A 52 -1.47 2.38 -17.43
C THR A 52 -2.16 2.23 -16.07
N LEU A 53 -1.94 3.17 -15.14
CA LEU A 53 -2.62 3.16 -13.83
C LEU A 53 -4.14 3.17 -14.00
N ARG A 54 -4.66 4.04 -14.87
CA ARG A 54 -6.09 4.13 -15.17
C ARG A 54 -6.66 2.83 -15.71
N GLN A 55 -5.97 2.18 -16.65
CA GLN A 55 -6.40 0.89 -17.20
C GLN A 55 -6.39 -0.22 -16.14
N VAL A 56 -5.37 -0.26 -15.27
CA VAL A 56 -5.32 -1.24 -14.16
C VAL A 56 -6.44 -0.99 -13.15
N LEU A 57 -6.72 0.27 -12.79
CA LEU A 57 -7.84 0.60 -11.90
C LEU A 57 -9.19 0.19 -12.52
N LYS A 58 -9.41 0.54 -13.80
CA LYS A 58 -10.61 0.14 -14.53
C LYS A 58 -10.77 -1.38 -14.59
N TRP A 59 -9.68 -2.12 -14.80
CA TRP A 59 -9.69 -3.58 -14.79
C TRP A 59 -10.13 -4.16 -13.43
N TYR A 60 -9.89 -3.47 -12.32
CA TYR A 60 -10.43 -3.91 -11.02
C TYR A 60 -11.93 -3.60 -10.86
N CYS A 61 -12.47 -2.59 -11.56
CA CYS A 61 -13.86 -2.13 -11.40
C CYS A 61 -14.84 -2.70 -12.44
N GLU A 62 -14.35 -3.23 -13.56
CA GLU A 62 -15.14 -3.51 -14.78
C GLU A 62 -16.38 -4.40 -14.54
N ASP A 63 -16.26 -5.45 -13.72
CA ASP A 63 -17.38 -6.35 -13.44
C ASP A 63 -18.23 -5.89 -12.23
N GLU A 64 -17.61 -5.17 -11.29
CA GLU A 64 -18.28 -4.73 -10.05
C GLU A 64 -19.33 -3.66 -10.33
N ALA A 65 -18.98 -2.68 -11.16
CA ALA A 65 -19.91 -1.63 -11.57
C ALA A 65 -21.10 -2.18 -12.37
N ALA A 66 -20.86 -3.20 -13.20
CA ALA A 66 -21.91 -3.85 -14.00
C ALA A 66 -22.84 -4.73 -13.14
N ALA A 67 -22.32 -5.32 -12.06
CA ALA A 67 -23.07 -6.17 -11.14
C ALA A 67 -23.72 -5.42 -9.97
N GLY A 68 -23.53 -4.09 -9.88
CA GLY A 68 -24.09 -3.26 -8.80
C GLY A 68 -23.38 -3.46 -7.46
N PHE A 69 -22.16 -4.00 -7.45
CA PHE A 69 -21.36 -4.09 -6.23
C PHE A 69 -20.87 -2.71 -5.83
N PHE A 70 -21.05 -2.40 -4.55
CA PHE A 70 -20.65 -1.14 -3.97
C PHE A 70 -19.86 -1.38 -2.68
N PRO A 71 -18.68 -0.74 -2.49
CA PRO A 71 -17.95 0.09 -3.44
C PRO A 71 -17.24 -0.74 -4.53
N PRO A 72 -16.89 -0.16 -5.70
CA PRO A 72 -16.35 -0.87 -6.88
C PRO A 72 -14.86 -1.24 -6.76
N TRP A 73 -14.36 -1.40 -5.53
CA TRP A 73 -12.94 -1.68 -5.25
C TRP A 73 -12.74 -2.99 -4.50
N HIS A 74 -13.75 -3.84 -4.41
CA HIS A 74 -13.70 -5.02 -3.53
C HIS A 74 -12.59 -5.99 -3.97
N TYR A 75 -12.46 -6.26 -5.27
CA TYR A 75 -11.38 -7.08 -5.82
C TYR A 75 -10.00 -6.46 -5.60
N LEU A 76 -9.87 -5.14 -5.80
CA LEU A 76 -8.59 -4.45 -5.56
C LEU A 76 -8.20 -4.52 -4.08
N LEU A 77 -9.17 -4.35 -3.18
CA LEU A 77 -8.94 -4.41 -1.75
C LEU A 77 -8.47 -5.82 -1.32
N ASN A 78 -9.13 -6.86 -1.81
CA ASN A 78 -8.74 -8.24 -1.54
C ASN A 78 -7.31 -8.52 -2.03
N ASP A 79 -6.96 -8.06 -3.24
CA ASP A 79 -5.61 -8.21 -3.79
C ASP A 79 -4.57 -7.41 -3.02
N LEU A 80 -4.90 -6.20 -2.56
CA LEU A 80 -4.03 -5.37 -1.73
C LEU A 80 -3.72 -6.06 -0.40
N LEU A 81 -4.73 -6.63 0.26
CA LEU A 81 -4.57 -7.37 1.51
C LEU A 81 -3.80 -8.67 1.31
N ARG A 82 -4.10 -9.41 0.21
CA ARG A 82 -3.33 -10.59 -0.22
C ARG A 82 -1.87 -10.25 -0.41
N TYR A 83 -1.57 -9.16 -1.10
CA TYR A 83 -0.22 -8.68 -1.35
C TYR A 83 0.51 -8.32 -0.05
N HIS A 84 -0.15 -7.57 0.84
CA HIS A 84 0.40 -7.20 2.13
C HIS A 84 0.73 -8.44 3.00
N ARG A 85 -0.19 -9.41 3.08
CA ARG A 85 0.02 -10.68 3.82
C ARG A 85 1.17 -11.48 3.21
N ALA A 86 1.25 -11.57 1.88
CA ALA A 86 2.34 -12.26 1.19
C ALA A 86 3.70 -11.60 1.46
N LEU A 87 3.78 -10.25 1.47
CA LEU A 87 4.99 -9.52 1.84
C LEU A 87 5.41 -9.77 3.29
N ALA A 88 4.46 -9.71 4.23
CA ALA A 88 4.73 -9.94 5.65
C ALA A 88 5.29 -11.36 5.89
N ILE A 89 4.67 -12.37 5.26
CA ILE A 89 5.15 -13.75 5.29
C ILE A 89 6.56 -13.83 4.71
N ARG A 90 6.79 -13.29 3.51
CA ARG A 90 8.14 -13.31 2.88
C ARG A 90 9.21 -12.74 3.83
N TYR A 91 8.93 -11.63 4.49
CA TYR A 91 9.87 -11.04 5.42
C TYR A 91 10.06 -11.89 6.68
N GLN A 92 9.02 -12.55 7.17
CA GLN A 92 9.13 -13.48 8.29
C GLN A 92 10.05 -14.68 8.00
N TRP A 93 10.23 -15.11 6.75
CA TRP A 93 11.10 -16.24 6.40
C TRP A 93 12.48 -15.83 5.88
N SER A 94 12.67 -14.58 5.46
CA SER A 94 13.93 -14.09 4.87
C SER A 94 15.15 -14.10 5.79
N TRP A 95 14.98 -14.26 7.11
CA TRP A 95 16.09 -14.39 8.06
C TRP A 95 16.93 -15.65 7.86
N ARG A 96 16.36 -16.68 7.23
CA ARG A 96 17.03 -17.95 6.95
C ARG A 96 18.15 -17.80 5.94
N ASP A 97 17.97 -16.88 5.01
CA ASP A 97 18.91 -16.64 3.92
C ASP A 97 19.97 -15.62 4.33
N ASP A 98 19.54 -14.53 4.98
CA ASP A 98 20.40 -13.41 5.36
C ASP A 98 19.77 -12.60 6.50
N LEU A 99 20.31 -12.78 7.71
CA LEU A 99 19.78 -12.16 8.92
C LEU A 99 20.03 -10.64 8.99
N SER A 100 21.13 -10.17 8.41
CA SER A 100 21.44 -8.74 8.28
C SER A 100 20.45 -8.06 7.34
N ARG A 101 20.22 -8.64 6.16
CA ARG A 101 19.20 -8.18 5.22
C ARG A 101 17.80 -8.25 5.81
N TRP A 102 17.49 -9.30 6.58
CA TRP A 102 16.20 -9.43 7.26
C TRP A 102 15.91 -8.24 8.17
N ARG A 103 16.85 -7.78 8.99
CA ARG A 103 16.64 -6.59 9.86
C ARG A 103 16.27 -5.36 9.03
N LEU A 104 17.01 -5.11 7.95
CA LEU A 104 16.71 -4.01 7.04
C LEU A 104 15.33 -4.15 6.41
N LEU A 105 14.93 -5.36 6.02
CA LEU A 105 13.59 -5.64 5.51
C LEU A 105 12.51 -5.39 6.56
N LYS A 106 12.72 -5.77 7.83
CA LYS A 106 11.77 -5.50 8.92
C LYS A 106 11.61 -4.01 9.19
N VAL A 107 12.68 -3.22 9.10
CA VAL A 107 12.58 -1.75 9.20
C VAL A 107 11.82 -1.18 7.99
N LYS A 108 12.13 -1.64 6.77
CA LYS A 108 11.40 -1.24 5.55
C LYS A 108 9.92 -1.63 5.60
N GLU A 109 9.59 -2.78 6.19
CA GLU A 109 8.23 -3.24 6.43
C GLU A 109 7.47 -2.31 7.37
N ALA A 110 8.09 -1.99 8.51
CA ALA A 110 7.53 -1.13 9.54
C ALA A 110 7.35 0.33 9.09
N HIS A 111 8.03 0.72 8.00
CA HIS A 111 8.01 2.06 7.44
C HIS A 111 7.41 2.09 6.04
N SER A 112 8.25 2.05 5.00
CA SER A 112 7.86 2.22 3.59
C SER A 112 6.73 1.30 3.15
N ARG A 113 6.79 0.00 3.45
CA ARG A 113 5.75 -0.93 2.98
C ARG A 113 4.43 -0.73 3.71
N LEU A 114 4.45 -0.38 4.99
CA LEU A 114 3.25 0.01 5.72
C LEU A 114 2.61 1.26 5.08
N LEU A 115 3.39 2.29 4.76
CA LEU A 115 2.89 3.50 4.11
C LEU A 115 2.34 3.23 2.71
N ASN A 116 2.97 2.36 1.93
CA ASN A 116 2.48 1.97 0.59
C ASN A 116 1.08 1.36 0.66
N ILE A 117 0.89 0.38 1.55
CA ILE A 117 -0.39 -0.29 1.73
C ILE A 117 -1.42 0.66 2.34
N ALA A 118 -1.06 1.36 3.42
CA ALA A 118 -1.96 2.30 4.10
C ALA A 118 -2.39 3.45 3.17
N GLY A 119 -1.48 3.96 2.33
CA GLY A 119 -1.77 5.05 1.40
C GLY A 119 -2.84 4.66 0.40
N LEU A 120 -2.73 3.50 -0.25
CA LEU A 120 -3.78 3.02 -1.15
C LEU A 120 -5.07 2.71 -0.40
N LEU A 121 -4.97 2.00 0.74
CA LEU A 121 -6.13 1.63 1.56
C LEU A 121 -6.98 2.84 1.97
N LEU A 122 -6.35 3.89 2.48
CA LEU A 122 -7.02 5.11 2.93
C LEU A 122 -7.68 5.87 1.76
N LEU A 123 -7.04 5.88 0.58
CA LEU A 123 -7.66 6.44 -0.61
C LEU A 123 -8.91 5.65 -1.01
N LEU A 124 -8.82 4.31 -1.08
CA LEU A 124 -9.96 3.48 -1.44
C LEU A 124 -11.14 3.68 -0.50
N GLY A 125 -10.91 3.74 0.81
CA GLY A 125 -11.97 3.97 1.79
C GLY A 125 -12.61 5.36 1.67
N ARG A 126 -11.78 6.40 1.47
CA ARG A 126 -12.27 7.76 1.20
C ARG A 126 -13.16 7.82 -0.05
N PHE A 127 -12.70 7.24 -1.16
CA PHE A 127 -13.48 7.24 -2.41
C PHE A 127 -14.73 6.36 -2.30
N SER A 128 -14.68 5.27 -1.53
CA SER A 128 -15.85 4.44 -1.24
C SER A 128 -16.93 5.23 -0.50
N SER A 129 -16.55 6.03 0.49
CA SER A 129 -17.47 6.92 1.22
C SER A 129 -18.09 7.98 0.30
N GLN A 130 -17.29 8.64 -0.53
CA GLN A 130 -17.79 9.65 -1.49
C GLN A 130 -18.80 9.07 -2.48
N LEU A 131 -18.55 7.86 -2.96
CA LEU A 131 -19.46 7.19 -3.88
C LEU A 131 -20.77 6.75 -3.18
N ALA A 132 -20.76 6.54 -1.86
CA ALA A 132 -21.91 6.05 -1.10
C ALA A 132 -22.93 7.16 -0.84
N GLU A 133 -22.44 8.40 -0.68
CA GLU A 133 -23.26 9.60 -0.46
C GLU A 133 -24.07 10.00 -1.70
N SER A 134 -23.71 9.55 -2.90
CA SER A 134 -24.41 9.86 -4.15
C SER A 134 -24.51 8.63 -5.07
N PRO A 135 -25.47 7.72 -4.85
CA PRO A 135 -25.51 6.42 -5.53
C PRO A 135 -25.85 6.44 -7.03
N VAL A 136 -25.95 7.60 -7.70
CA VAL A 136 -26.60 7.69 -9.01
C VAL A 136 -25.90 8.66 -9.97
N ALA A 137 -24.89 8.15 -10.68
CA ALA A 137 -24.60 8.39 -12.12
C ALA A 137 -23.27 7.72 -12.50
N ALA A 138 -23.22 7.01 -13.64
CA ALA A 138 -22.00 6.44 -14.19
C ALA A 138 -20.87 7.49 -14.36
N ASP A 139 -21.25 8.76 -14.54
CA ASP A 139 -20.34 9.91 -14.64
C ASP A 139 -19.54 10.17 -13.34
N GLN A 140 -20.09 9.86 -12.15
CA GLN A 140 -19.36 10.03 -10.89
C GLN A 140 -18.33 8.93 -10.65
N ALA A 141 -18.57 7.70 -11.13
CA ALA A 141 -17.57 6.63 -11.06
C ALA A 141 -16.34 6.95 -11.91
N GLY A 142 -16.54 7.55 -13.09
CA GLY A 142 -15.47 8.13 -13.91
C GLY A 142 -14.69 9.21 -13.16
N ASN A 143 -15.38 10.16 -12.53
CA ASN A 143 -14.74 11.22 -11.74
C ASN A 143 -13.96 10.69 -10.52
N ALA A 144 -14.45 9.62 -9.88
CA ALA A 144 -13.77 8.97 -8.76
C ALA A 144 -12.51 8.23 -9.19
N LEU A 145 -12.53 7.54 -10.34
CA LEU A 145 -11.34 6.94 -10.95
C LEU A 145 -10.28 8.00 -11.27
N ASP A 146 -10.69 9.12 -11.86
CA ASP A 146 -9.79 10.22 -12.23
C ASP A 146 -9.18 10.87 -10.99
N SER A 147 -10.00 11.10 -9.97
CA SER A 147 -9.55 11.61 -8.68
C SER A 147 -8.61 10.64 -7.96
N LEU A 148 -8.87 9.33 -8.05
CA LEU A 148 -7.99 8.31 -7.49
C LEU A 148 -6.65 8.29 -8.24
N GLU A 149 -6.68 8.30 -9.57
CA GLU A 149 -5.49 8.37 -10.44
C GLU A 149 -4.58 9.56 -10.06
N ASP A 150 -5.16 10.76 -9.89
CA ASP A 150 -4.42 11.94 -9.46
C ASP A 150 -3.78 11.76 -8.07
N ARG A 151 -4.49 11.12 -7.14
CA ARG A 151 -3.95 10.83 -5.80
C ARG A 151 -2.87 9.75 -5.83
N LEU A 152 -2.88 8.84 -6.80
CA LEU A 152 -1.81 7.86 -7.00
C LEU A 152 -0.51 8.50 -7.50
N ARG A 153 -0.52 9.76 -7.96
CA ARG A 153 0.72 10.48 -8.28
C ARG A 153 1.48 10.92 -7.03
N LEU A 154 0.79 11.07 -5.91
CA LEU A 154 1.42 11.40 -4.63
C LEU A 154 2.25 10.24 -4.12
N THR A 155 3.30 10.54 -3.36
CA THR A 155 4.07 9.53 -2.62
C THR A 155 3.18 8.83 -1.59
N PRO A 156 3.52 7.59 -1.19
CA PRO A 156 2.77 6.88 -0.15
C PRO A 156 2.55 7.68 1.13
N LEU A 157 3.57 8.42 1.58
CA LEU A 157 3.48 9.27 2.76
C LEU A 157 2.47 10.42 2.56
N GLU A 158 2.52 11.11 1.42
CA GLU A 158 1.58 12.19 1.09
C GLU A 158 0.14 11.69 0.95
N ARG A 159 -0.07 10.47 0.45
CA ARG A 159 -1.41 9.85 0.39
C ARG A 159 -1.97 9.65 1.79
N VAL A 160 -1.16 9.09 2.70
CA VAL A 160 -1.56 8.85 4.09
C VAL A 160 -1.80 10.17 4.82
N THR A 161 -0.83 11.08 4.82
CA THR A 161 -0.96 12.34 5.56
C THR A 161 -2.01 13.26 4.96
N GLY A 162 -2.14 13.30 3.63
CA GLY A 162 -3.18 14.07 2.95
C GLY A 162 -4.60 13.57 3.23
N THR A 163 -4.78 12.26 3.39
CA THR A 163 -6.07 11.69 3.80
C THR A 163 -6.36 11.99 5.27
N LEU A 164 -5.38 11.78 6.15
CA LEU A 164 -5.53 12.03 7.58
C LEU A 164 -5.70 13.51 7.91
N ALA A 165 -5.03 14.42 7.21
CA ALA A 165 -5.03 15.84 7.54
C ALA A 165 -6.41 16.50 7.36
N GLY A 166 -7.26 15.96 6.48
CA GLY A 166 -8.61 16.48 6.25
C GLY A 166 -9.56 16.30 7.44
N THR A 167 -9.31 15.31 8.30
CA THR A 167 -10.23 14.87 9.36
C THR A 167 -9.57 14.75 10.73
N ALA A 168 -8.28 14.41 10.77
CA ALA A 168 -7.50 14.16 11.97
C ALA A 168 -6.07 14.74 11.83
N PRO A 169 -5.90 16.07 11.75
CA PRO A 169 -4.60 16.72 11.49
C PRO A 169 -3.52 16.37 12.52
N SER A 170 -3.90 16.16 13.78
CA SER A 170 -2.95 15.73 14.82
C SER A 170 -2.39 14.33 14.56
N ARG A 171 -3.17 13.41 13.97
CA ARG A 171 -2.72 12.08 13.54
C ARG A 171 -1.79 12.16 12.35
N ALA A 172 -2.14 12.99 11.37
CA ALA A 172 -1.29 13.24 10.20
C ALA A 172 0.10 13.75 10.63
N ALA A 173 0.16 14.69 11.57
CA ALA A 173 1.42 15.20 12.13
C ALA A 173 2.24 14.11 12.83
N ARG A 174 1.60 13.23 13.62
CA ARG A 174 2.29 12.11 14.30
C ARG A 174 2.81 11.06 13.31
N VAL A 175 2.05 10.74 12.27
CA VAL A 175 2.51 9.85 11.19
C VAL A 175 3.71 10.46 10.46
N LEU A 176 3.62 11.75 10.10
CA LEU A 176 4.70 12.45 9.41
C LEU A 176 5.99 12.49 10.25
N ALA A 177 5.88 12.78 11.55
CA ALA A 177 7.02 12.77 12.47
C ALA A 177 7.67 11.38 12.56
N ALA A 178 6.88 10.32 12.77
CA ALA A 178 7.39 8.95 12.86
C ALA A 178 8.03 8.48 11.54
N ALA A 179 7.43 8.81 10.39
CA ALA A 179 7.97 8.49 9.07
C ALA A 179 9.26 9.27 8.78
N GLY A 180 9.32 10.55 9.16
CA GLY A 180 10.53 11.37 9.06
C GLY A 180 11.68 10.80 9.88
N GLN A 181 11.40 10.37 11.10
CA GLN A 181 12.39 9.73 11.99
C GLN A 181 12.95 8.42 11.37
N LEU A 182 12.07 7.54 10.89
CA LEU A 182 12.47 6.28 10.23
C LEU A 182 13.27 6.53 8.93
N SER A 183 12.88 7.54 8.15
CA SER A 183 13.60 7.95 6.95
C SER A 183 14.99 8.47 7.28
N GLY A 184 15.11 9.28 8.34
CA GLY A 184 16.39 9.78 8.84
C GLY A 184 17.36 8.66 9.22
N TRP A 185 16.89 7.66 9.96
CA TRP A 185 17.71 6.48 10.30
C TRP A 185 18.15 5.67 9.08
N LEU A 186 17.26 5.46 8.12
CA LEU A 186 17.58 4.73 6.89
C LEU A 186 18.52 5.51 5.95
N ALA A 187 18.56 6.83 6.06
CA ALA A 187 19.47 7.69 5.32
C ALA A 187 20.88 7.77 5.96
N ASP A 188 21.02 7.39 7.23
CA ASP A 188 22.31 7.37 7.93
C ASP A 188 23.06 6.05 7.69
N PRO A 189 24.19 6.05 6.94
CA PRO A 189 24.96 4.84 6.68
C PRO A 189 25.54 4.19 7.94
N ALA A 190 25.85 4.98 8.98
CA ALA A 190 26.38 4.45 10.23
C ALA A 190 25.31 3.64 10.96
N TRP A 191 24.09 4.18 11.04
CA TRP A 191 22.94 3.49 11.61
C TRP A 191 22.61 2.21 10.85
N VAL A 192 22.61 2.25 9.50
CA VAL A 192 22.35 1.06 8.68
C VAL A 192 23.45 0.01 8.88
N LYS A 193 24.72 0.42 8.94
CA LYS A 193 25.84 -0.48 9.22
C LYS A 193 25.70 -1.14 10.60
N GLU A 194 25.34 -0.37 11.63
CA GLU A 194 25.13 -0.90 12.98
C GLU A 194 23.92 -1.83 13.05
N LEU A 195 22.79 -1.44 12.43
CA LEU A 195 21.60 -2.28 12.33
C LEU A 195 21.95 -3.62 11.65
N THR A 196 22.85 -3.64 10.69
CA THR A 196 23.19 -4.86 9.94
C THR A 196 24.40 -5.62 10.50
N ALA A 197 25.06 -5.08 11.53
CA ALA A 197 26.22 -5.69 12.17
C ALA A 197 25.86 -6.89 13.07
N GLY A 198 26.72 -7.90 13.05
CA GLY A 198 26.64 -9.12 13.86
C GLY A 198 26.31 -10.38 13.05
N SER A 199 26.27 -11.53 13.72
CA SER A 199 25.85 -12.84 13.19
C SER A 199 25.15 -13.64 14.30
N GLY A 200 24.19 -14.52 13.97
CA GLY A 200 23.55 -15.42 14.95
C GLY A 200 22.28 -14.87 15.64
N PRO A 201 21.70 -15.61 16.58
CA PRO A 201 20.37 -15.36 17.17
C PRO A 201 20.27 -14.06 17.99
N GLU A 202 21.39 -13.55 18.51
CA GLU A 202 21.51 -12.22 19.12
C GLU A 202 21.08 -11.12 18.15
N LEU A 203 21.10 -11.40 16.83
CA LEU A 203 20.67 -10.43 15.86
C LEU A 203 19.15 -10.11 15.96
N ALA A 204 18.32 -11.00 16.50
CA ALA A 204 16.90 -10.72 16.66
C ALA A 204 16.59 -9.68 17.76
N ALA A 205 17.50 -9.52 18.73
CA ALA A 205 17.37 -8.64 19.90
C ALA A 205 18.12 -7.31 19.73
N SER A 206 18.04 -6.70 18.54
CA SER A 206 18.68 -5.40 18.28
C SER A 206 17.87 -4.25 18.89
N PRO A 207 18.46 -3.43 19.78
CA PRO A 207 17.81 -2.22 20.28
C PRO A 207 17.39 -1.28 19.15
N LEU A 208 18.22 -1.13 18.11
CA LEU A 208 17.91 -0.29 16.94
C LEU A 208 16.69 -0.82 16.18
N LEU A 209 16.57 -2.14 16.03
CA LEU A 209 15.41 -2.75 15.40
C LEU A 209 14.15 -2.52 16.24
N ASP A 210 14.23 -2.59 17.56
CA ASP A 210 13.10 -2.35 18.45
C ASP A 210 12.68 -0.88 18.49
N THR A 211 13.63 0.05 18.43
CA THR A 211 13.36 1.48 18.21
C THR A 211 12.62 1.70 16.90
N ALA A 212 13.12 1.12 15.80
CA ALA A 212 12.47 1.23 14.49
C ALA A 212 11.06 0.60 14.47
N ARG A 213 10.88 -0.56 15.11
CA ARG A 213 9.56 -1.20 15.28
C ARG A 213 8.61 -0.33 16.09
N THR A 214 9.12 0.38 17.11
CA THR A 214 8.30 1.28 17.93
C THR A 214 7.74 2.44 17.10
N ALA A 215 8.58 3.08 16.29
CA ALA A 215 8.13 4.12 15.35
C ALA A 215 7.13 3.57 14.32
N GLY A 216 7.37 2.37 13.78
CA GLY A 216 6.42 1.73 12.85
C GLY A 216 5.09 1.35 13.50
N ARG A 217 5.10 0.90 14.77
CA ARG A 217 3.88 0.66 15.56
C ARG A 217 3.10 1.95 15.77
N GLN A 218 3.76 3.08 15.96
CA GLN A 218 3.09 4.38 16.05
C GLN A 218 2.36 4.71 14.75
N ILE A 219 3.01 4.60 13.58
CA ILE A 219 2.35 4.81 12.27
C ILE A 219 1.12 3.89 12.14
N ARG A 220 1.29 2.59 12.45
CA ARG A 220 0.19 1.62 12.40
C ARG A 220 -0.95 1.99 13.36
N ALA A 221 -0.64 2.42 14.57
CA ALA A 221 -1.63 2.80 15.57
C ALA A 221 -2.46 4.02 15.12
N GLU A 222 -1.82 5.03 14.52
CA GLU A 222 -2.52 6.20 14.00
C GLU A 222 -3.43 5.85 12.81
N VAL A 223 -2.94 5.03 11.88
CA VAL A 223 -3.74 4.56 10.72
C VAL A 223 -4.90 3.67 11.18
N ALA A 224 -4.65 2.69 12.05
CA ALA A 224 -5.68 1.79 12.54
C ALA A 224 -6.70 2.52 13.43
N GLY A 225 -6.24 3.46 14.26
CA GLY A 225 -7.13 4.34 15.00
C GLY A 225 -8.01 5.14 14.04
N PHE A 226 -7.45 5.64 12.94
CA PHE A 226 -8.22 6.42 11.97
C PHE A 226 -9.31 5.58 11.31
N LEU A 227 -8.96 4.37 10.85
CA LEU A 227 -9.93 3.44 10.28
C LEU A 227 -11.07 3.11 11.24
N ARG A 228 -10.78 2.94 12.55
CA ARG A 228 -11.82 2.74 13.56
C ARG A 228 -12.73 3.96 13.72
N ASP A 229 -12.18 5.17 13.69
CA ASP A 229 -12.98 6.39 13.78
C ASP A 229 -13.86 6.61 12.54
N GLN A 230 -13.60 5.90 11.43
CA GLN A 230 -14.46 5.94 10.25
C GLN A 230 -15.64 4.96 10.33
N GLN A 231 -15.77 4.18 11.41
CA GLN A 231 -16.95 3.35 11.66
C GLN A 231 -18.21 4.24 11.66
N GLY A 232 -19.19 3.88 10.82
CA GLY A 232 -20.42 4.65 10.61
C GLY A 232 -20.30 5.84 9.65
N SER A 233 -19.09 6.17 9.16
CA SER A 233 -18.88 7.19 8.12
C SER A 233 -18.45 6.59 6.78
N TRP A 234 -17.73 5.47 6.80
CA TRP A 234 -17.37 4.73 5.60
C TRP A 234 -18.28 3.50 5.42
N PRO A 235 -18.45 3.00 4.18
CA PRO A 235 -19.28 1.82 3.92
C PRO A 235 -18.85 0.63 4.79
N GLU A 236 -19.83 -0.06 5.38
CA GLU A 236 -19.56 -1.20 6.27
C GLU A 236 -18.84 -2.32 5.54
N GLU A 237 -19.19 -2.58 4.28
CA GLU A 237 -18.57 -3.61 3.44
C GLU A 237 -17.08 -3.35 3.21
N PHE A 238 -16.70 -2.08 3.10
CA PHE A 238 -15.29 -1.69 3.02
C PHE A 238 -14.59 -1.97 4.36
N LEU A 239 -15.17 -1.52 5.47
CA LEU A 239 -14.57 -1.68 6.80
C LEU A 239 -14.43 -3.16 7.19
N ASP A 240 -15.44 -3.98 6.90
CA ASP A 240 -15.42 -5.43 7.13
C ASP A 240 -14.28 -6.10 6.37
N ALA A 241 -14.11 -5.77 5.09
CA ALA A 241 -13.03 -6.32 4.28
C ALA A 241 -11.63 -5.96 4.84
N VAL A 242 -11.48 -4.82 5.52
CA VAL A 242 -10.20 -4.36 6.08
C VAL A 242 -9.93 -4.89 7.48
N MET A 243 -10.97 -5.08 8.29
CA MET A 243 -10.86 -5.46 9.69
C MET A 243 -10.83 -6.98 9.92
N LEU A 244 -11.12 -7.79 8.89
CA LEU A 244 -10.98 -9.26 8.84
C LEU A 244 -9.57 -9.72 8.42
#